data_AF-A0A8T4J5X9-F1
#
_entry.id   AF-A0A8T4J5X9-F1
#
_cell.length_a   1.000
_cell.length_b   1.000
_cell.length_c   1.000
_cell.angle_alpha   90.00
_cell.angle_beta   90.00
_cell.angle_gamma   90.00
#
_symmetry.space_group_name_H-M   'P 1'
#
loop_
_entity.id
_entity.type
_entity.pdbx_description
1 polymer ?
#
loop_
_entity_poly.entity_id
_entity_poly.type
_entity_poly.pdbx_seq_one_letter_code
_entity_poly.pdbx_strand_id
1 'polypeptide(L)' 'ANRSAASLSTVSLRAALLFADAAERAGVRRFLVVSSMNADASLTEPPAGMDPVFAAYLRAKGAADDAVRARDTLDWTVLR' A
#
# COMPACT_ATOMS: atom_id res chain seq x y z
N ALA A 1 8.27 -19.21 -5.76
CA ALA A 1 6.97 -18.90 -6.40
C ALA A 1 6.91 -17.40 -6.68
N ASN A 2 7.08 -16.99 -7.93
CA ASN A 2 7.04 -15.56 -8.30
C ASN A 2 5.59 -15.07 -8.29
N ARG A 3 5.26 -14.01 -7.54
CA ARG A 3 3.89 -13.46 -7.48
C ARG A 3 3.60 -12.60 -8.71
N SER A 4 2.36 -12.62 -9.19
CA SER A 4 1.93 -11.77 -10.31
C SER A 4 1.63 -10.34 -9.86
N ALA A 5 1.74 -9.38 -10.79
CA ALA A 5 1.39 -7.97 -10.58
C ALA A 5 -0.02 -7.77 -10.00
N ALA A 6 -1.01 -8.50 -10.52
CA ALA A 6 -2.39 -8.45 -10.01
C ALA A 6 -2.50 -8.97 -8.57
N SER A 7 -1.74 -10.01 -8.21
CA SER A 7 -1.68 -10.53 -6.84
C SER A 7 -1.09 -9.50 -5.88
N LEU A 8 -0.01 -8.81 -6.28
CA LEU A 8 0.65 -7.78 -5.46
C LEU A 8 -0.27 -6.59 -5.19
N SER A 9 -0.91 -6.05 -6.24
CA SER A 9 -1.90 -4.97 -6.12
C SER A 9 -3.03 -5.35 -5.17
N THR A 10 -3.59 -6.54 -5.36
CA THR A 10 -4.73 -7.02 -4.55
C THR A 10 -4.32 -7.24 -3.10
N VAL A 11 -3.16 -7.85 -2.85
CA VAL A 11 -2.70 -8.17 -1.49
C VAL A 11 -2.38 -6.90 -0.70
N SER A 12 -1.58 -5.98 -1.23
CA SER A 12 -1.16 -4.79 -0.47
C SER A 12 -2.33 -3.87 -0.15
N LEU A 13 -3.16 -3.54 -1.15
CA LEU A 13 -4.28 -2.63 -0.95
C LEU A 13 -5.35 -3.25 -0.03
N ARG A 14 -5.79 -4.49 -0.31
CA ARG A 14 -6.85 -5.10 0.50
C ARG A 14 -6.41 -5.39 1.92
N ALA A 15 -5.14 -5.76 2.14
CA ALA A 15 -4.63 -5.93 3.49
C ALA A 15 -4.63 -4.60 4.26
N ALA A 16 -4.15 -3.52 3.64
CA ALA A 16 -4.14 -2.20 4.28
C ALA A 16 -5.53 -1.74 4.69
N LEU A 17 -6.52 -1.85 3.79
CA LEU A 17 -7.92 -1.54 4.08
C LEU A 17 -8.48 -2.41 5.22
N LEU A 18 -8.28 -3.73 5.15
CA LEU A 18 -8.80 -4.66 6.16
C LEU A 18 -8.25 -4.37 7.56
N PHE A 19 -6.94 -4.10 7.66
CA PHE A 19 -6.30 -3.78 8.94
C PHE A 19 -6.69 -2.40 9.46
N ALA A 20 -6.80 -1.39 8.58
CA ALA A 20 -7.28 -0.06 8.96
C ALA A 20 -8.71 -0.12 9.50
N ASP A 21 -9.62 -0.81 8.80
CA ASP A 21 -11.01 -0.97 9.27
C ASP A 21 -11.05 -1.70 10.63
N ALA A 22 -10.16 -2.69 10.83
CA ALA A 22 -10.08 -3.41 12.10
C ALA A 22 -9.55 -2.54 13.24
N ALA A 23 -8.54 -1.71 12.96
CA ALA A 23 -7.99 -0.77 13.94
C ALA A 23 -9.04 0.26 14.38
N GLU A 24 -9.79 0.83 13.42
CA GLU A 24 -10.89 1.76 13.71
C GLU A 24 -11.97 1.10 14.57
N ARG A 25 -12.43 -0.11 14.20
CA ARG A 25 -13.43 -0.86 14.99
C ARG A 25 -12.93 -1.18 16.40
N ALA A 26 -11.64 -1.41 16.57
CA ALA A 26 -11.02 -1.70 17.86
C ALA A 26 -10.68 -0.42 18.66
N GLY A 27 -10.87 0.78 18.10
CA GLY A 27 -10.47 2.04 18.73
C GLY A 27 -8.94 2.25 18.82
N VAL A 28 -8.15 1.49 18.06
CA VAL A 28 -6.69 1.60 18.02
C VAL A 28 -6.31 2.69 17.03
N ARG A 29 -5.88 3.86 17.54
CA ARG A 29 -5.61 5.02 16.68
C ARG A 29 -4.24 4.96 16.01
N ARG A 30 -3.18 4.50 16.69
CA ARG A 30 -1.82 4.50 16.13
C ARG A 30 -1.66 3.37 15.12
N PHE A 31 -1.32 3.71 13.89
CA PHE A 31 -1.25 2.75 12.79
C PHE A 31 0.04 2.93 11.97
N LEU A 32 0.94 1.95 11.98
CA LEU A 32 2.19 2.00 11.22
C LEU A 32 2.05 1.17 9.94
N VAL A 33 2.28 1.81 8.79
CA VAL A 33 2.48 1.13 7.51
C VAL A 33 3.97 1.06 7.22
N VAL A 34 4.51 -0.16 7.12
CA VAL A 34 5.83 -0.39 6.53
C VAL A 34 5.64 -0.42 5.03
N SER A 35 6.03 0.66 4.36
CA SER A 35 5.89 0.86 2.93
C SER A 35 7.19 0.53 2.18
N SER A 36 7.44 1.17 1.05
CA SER A 36 8.65 1.02 0.26
C SER A 36 9.09 2.39 -0.26
N MET A 37 10.40 2.59 -0.31
CA MET A 37 10.99 3.67 -1.09
C MET A 37 10.40 3.70 -2.51
N ASN A 38 10.02 4.88 -2.97
CA ASN A 38 9.38 5.13 -4.27
C ASN A 38 7.98 4.51 -4.46
N ALA A 39 7.26 4.17 -3.38
CA ALA A 39 5.85 3.82 -3.47
C ALA A 39 5.02 4.96 -4.09
N ASP A 40 4.34 4.66 -5.20
CA ASP A 40 3.65 5.64 -6.04
C ASP A 40 2.41 5.03 -6.70
N ALA A 41 1.23 5.44 -6.26
CA ALA A 41 -0.05 4.94 -6.76
C ALA A 41 -0.34 5.38 -8.21
N SER A 42 0.32 6.44 -8.69
CA SER A 42 0.08 7.04 -10.00
C SER A 42 0.78 6.31 -11.16
N LEU A 43 1.69 5.37 -10.87
CA LEU A 43 2.36 4.57 -11.88
C LEU A 43 1.34 3.78 -12.72
N THR A 44 1.15 4.13 -13.98
CA THR A 44 0.30 3.37 -14.91
C THR A 44 1.08 2.29 -15.65
N GLU A 45 2.34 2.57 -15.99
CA GLU A 45 3.24 1.67 -16.71
C GLU A 45 4.62 1.58 -16.01
N PRO A 46 5.39 0.49 -16.20
CA PRO A 46 6.75 0.40 -15.68
C PRO A 46 7.67 1.46 -16.31
N PRO A 47 8.40 2.25 -15.52
CA PRO A 47 9.46 3.12 -16.04
C PRO A 47 10.49 2.33 -16.86
N ALA A 48 11.14 3.00 -17.81
CA ALA A 48 12.16 2.37 -18.65
C ALA A 48 13.26 1.70 -17.79
N GLY A 49 13.51 0.41 -18.06
CA GLY A 49 14.50 -0.38 -17.32
C GLY A 49 14.02 -0.92 -15.96
N MET A 50 12.78 -0.64 -15.55
CA MET A 50 12.19 -1.19 -14.33
C MET A 50 11.48 -2.51 -14.61
N ASP A 51 11.68 -3.50 -13.75
CA ASP A 51 10.93 -4.75 -13.81
C ASP A 51 9.41 -4.49 -13.63
N PRO A 52 8.54 -5.02 -14.51
CA PRO A 52 7.10 -4.77 -14.43
C PRO A 52 6.43 -5.26 -13.15
N VAL A 53 6.93 -6.34 -12.54
CA VAL A 53 6.41 -6.85 -11.27
C VAL A 53 6.80 -5.90 -10.15
N PHE A 54 8.01 -5.36 -10.17
CA PHE A 54 8.45 -4.34 -9.23
C PHE A 54 7.67 -3.02 -9.38
N ALA A 55 7.42 -2.55 -10.61
CA ALA A 55 6.57 -1.38 -10.85
C ALA A 55 5.13 -1.60 -10.31
N ALA A 56 4.58 -2.80 -10.50
CA ALA A 56 3.27 -3.15 -9.95
C ALA A 56 3.28 -3.21 -8.41
N TYR A 57 4.38 -3.69 -7.81
CA TYR A 57 4.59 -3.64 -6.36
C TYR A 57 4.61 -2.20 -5.84
N LEU A 58 5.38 -1.30 -6.45
CA LEU A 58 5.45 0.11 -6.03
C LEU A 58 4.08 0.81 -6.13
N ARG A 59 3.33 0.53 -7.20
CA ARG A 59 1.95 0.98 -7.36
C ARG A 59 1.04 0.45 -6.25
N ALA A 60 1.13 -0.85 -5.96
CA ALA A 60 0.35 -1.49 -4.91
C ALA A 60 0.62 -0.88 -3.54
N LYS A 61 1.89 -0.59 -3.23
CA LYS A 61 2.31 0.06 -1.99
C LYS A 61 1.83 1.50 -1.92
N GLY A 62 1.93 2.26 -3.02
CA GLY A 62 1.41 3.62 -3.09
C GLY A 62 -0.09 3.68 -2.84
N ALA A 63 -0.86 2.82 -3.52
CA ALA A 63 -2.31 2.76 -3.33
C ALA A 63 -2.71 2.38 -1.89
N ALA A 64 -1.94 1.48 -1.25
CA ALA A 64 -2.15 1.13 0.15
C ALA A 64 -1.83 2.30 1.10
N ASP A 65 -0.74 3.04 0.86
CA ASP A 65 -0.39 4.22 1.64
C ASP A 65 -1.48 5.29 1.54
N ASP A 66 -1.95 5.58 0.33
CA ASP A 66 -2.98 6.61 0.09
C ASP A 66 -4.31 6.22 0.75
N ALA A 67 -4.69 4.94 0.69
CA ALA A 67 -5.88 4.42 1.35
C ALA A 67 -5.84 4.57 2.89
N VAL A 68 -4.67 4.44 3.51
CA VAL A 68 -4.48 4.67 4.95
C VAL A 68 -4.45 6.16 5.26
N ARG A 69 -3.77 6.97 4.44
CA ARG A 69 -3.67 8.43 4.63
C ARG A 69 -4.99 9.16 4.53
N ALA A 70 -5.93 8.62 3.75
CA ALA A 70 -7.28 9.15 3.62
C ALA A 70 -8.17 8.94 4.86
N ARG A 71 -7.66 8.30 5.93
CA ARG A 71 -8.43 8.00 7.15
C ARG A 71 -8.11 9.01 8.23
N ASP A 72 -9.07 9.89 8.53
CA ASP A 72 -8.91 10.95 9.54
C ASP A 72 -8.90 10.46 10.99
N THR A 73 -9.33 9.22 11.23
CA THR A 73 -9.46 8.59 12.55
C THR A 73 -8.18 7.92 13.04
N LEU A 74 -7.20 7.71 12.16
CA LEU A 74 -5.95 7.01 12.43
C LEU A 74 -4.78 8.00 12.55
N ASP A 75 -4.01 7.87 13.64
CA ASP A 75 -2.70 8.48 13.80
C ASP A 75 -1.69 7.64 13.00
N TRP A 76 -1.73 7.75 11.68
CA TRP A 76 -0.91 6.92 10.80
C TRP A 76 0.54 7.41 10.72
N THR A 77 1.45 6.46 10.55
CA THR A 77 2.81 6.69 10.08
C THR A 77 3.08 5.78 8.90
N VAL A 78 3.60 6.33 7.80
CA VAL A 78 4.09 5.54 6.66
C VAL A 78 5.62 5.59 6.65
N LEU A 79 6.26 4.46 6.92
CA LEU A 79 7.71 4.31 6.83
C LEU A 79 8.09 3.85 5.42
N ARG A 80 8.89 4.62 4.69
CA ARG A 80 9.35 4.28 3.33
C ARG A 80 10.83 3.98 3.32
#